data_AF-A0AAW8LL02-F1
#
_entry.id   AF-A0AAW8LL02-F1
#
_cell.length_a   1.000
_cell.length_b   1.000
_cell.length_c   1.000
_cell.angle_alpha   90.00
_cell.angle_beta   90.00
_cell.angle_gamma   90.00
#
_symmetry.space_group_name_H-M   'P 1'
#
loop_
_entity.id
_entity.type
_entity.pdbx_description
1 polymer ?
#
loop_
_entity_poly.entity_id
_entity_poly.type
_entity_poly.pdbx_seq_one_letter_code
_entity_poly.pdbx_strand_id
1 'polypeptide(L)' 'MQLCTLWGNMSADRTDEQYPQANVCEECIEKYSTAKESPIVHINGSYESAYGDECALCEKHISEE' A
#
# COMPACT_ATOMS: atom_id res chain seq x y z
N MET A 1 -1.75 7.99 -6.86
CA MET A 1 -1.16 6.86 -6.09
C MET A 1 -0.16 7.38 -5.08
N GLN A 2 0.01 6.68 -3.97
CA GLN A 2 0.89 7.06 -2.84
C GLN A 2 1.60 5.84 -2.27
N LEU A 3 2.87 5.98 -1.88
CA LEU A 3 3.61 4.91 -1.22
C LEU A 3 3.08 4.73 0.20
N CYS A 4 2.64 3.51 0.51
CA CYS A 4 2.09 3.16 1.82
C CYS A 4 2.82 1.94 2.40
N THR A 5 2.97 1.91 3.71
CA THR A 5 3.37 0.72 4.46
C THR A 5 2.13 -0.11 4.75
N LEU A 6 2.13 -1.35 4.28
CA LEU A 6 1.04 -2.28 4.46
C LEU A 6 1.32 -3.26 5.60
N TRP A 7 0.25 -3.84 6.15
CA TRP A 7 0.34 -4.91 7.13
C TRP A 7 0.69 -6.21 6.40
N GLY A 8 1.93 -6.67 6.56
CA GLY A 8 2.46 -7.88 5.95
C GLY A 8 2.32 -9.09 6.85
N ASN A 9 3.33 -9.95 6.85
CA ASN A 9 3.32 -11.18 7.63
C ASN A 9 4.00 -10.96 8.99
N MET A 10 3.23 -10.76 10.06
CA MET A 10 3.76 -10.64 11.44
C MET A 10 4.57 -11.85 11.93
N SER A 11 4.48 -12.99 11.25
CA SER A 11 5.28 -14.17 11.58
C SER A 11 6.65 -14.19 10.89
N ALA A 12 6.98 -13.16 10.09
CA ALA A 12 8.25 -13.07 9.39
C ALA A 12 9.36 -12.49 10.28
N ASP A 13 10.56 -13.05 10.18
CA ASP A 13 11.74 -12.59 10.92
C ASP A 13 12.23 -11.20 10.48
N ARG A 14 11.94 -10.77 9.24
CA ARG A 14 12.37 -9.47 8.71
C ARG A 14 11.27 -8.42 8.80
N THR A 15 11.65 -7.22 9.24
CA THR A 15 10.74 -6.08 9.37
C THR A 15 10.10 -5.69 8.04
N ASP A 16 10.83 -5.79 6.94
CA ASP A 16 10.34 -5.48 5.58
C ASP A 16 9.29 -6.47 5.08
N GLU A 17 9.28 -7.70 5.61
CA GLU A 17 8.28 -8.73 5.32
C GLU A 17 7.05 -8.59 6.23
N GLN A 18 7.24 -8.08 7.44
CA GLN A 18 6.15 -7.73 8.35
C GLN A 18 5.40 -6.47 7.89
N TYR A 19 6.11 -5.54 7.25
CA TYR A 19 5.58 -4.24 6.84
C TYR A 19 6.07 -3.86 5.43
N PRO A 20 5.59 -4.56 4.39
CA PRO A 20 6.00 -4.24 3.02
C PRO A 20 5.51 -2.85 2.62
N GLN A 21 6.34 -2.14 1.88
CA GLN A 21 5.98 -0.87 1.27
C GLN A 21 5.45 -1.13 -0.15
N ALA A 22 4.33 -0.53 -0.50
CA ALA A 22 3.74 -0.65 -1.83
C ALA A 22 2.94 0.60 -2.21
N ASN A 23 2.78 0.82 -3.51
CA ASN A 23 1.94 1.90 -4.01
C ASN A 23 0.46 1.54 -3.84
N VAL A 24 -0.33 2.51 -3.36
CA VAL A 24 -1.77 2.38 -3.15
C VAL A 24 -2.47 3.55 -3.81
N CYS A 25 -3.61 3.30 -4.46
CA CYS A 25 -4.43 4.35 -5.04
C CYS A 25 -5.19 5.12 -3.96
N GLU A 26 -5.54 6.37 -4.25
CA GLU A 26 -6.26 7.24 -3.32
C GLU A 26 -7.62 6.65 -2.91
N GLU A 27 -8.33 5.99 -3.83
CA GLU A 27 -9.60 5.32 -3.54
C GLU A 27 -9.46 4.25 -2.45
N CYS A 28 -8.39 3.44 -2.51
CA CYS A 28 -8.11 2.44 -1.48
C CYS A 28 -7.70 3.11 -0.17
N ILE A 29 -6.87 4.16 -0.23
CA ILE A 29 -6.47 4.91 0.96
C ILE A 29 -7.70 5.49 1.67
N GLU A 30 -8.62 6.14 0.97
CA GLU A 30 -9.85 6.69 1.54
C GLU A 30 -10.77 5.59 2.08
N LYS A 31 -10.94 4.50 1.33
CA LYS A 31 -11.77 3.35 1.72
C LYS A 31 -11.26 2.70 3.01
N TYR A 32 -9.94 2.53 3.14
CA TYR A 32 -9.35 1.90 4.31
C TYR A 32 -9.03 2.88 5.44
N SER A 33 -8.91 4.18 5.18
CA SER A 33 -8.75 5.20 6.22
C SER A 33 -9.90 5.25 7.22
N THR A 34 -11.10 4.79 6.81
CA THR A 34 -12.29 4.71 7.67
C THR A 34 -12.63 3.28 8.09
N ALA A 35 -11.89 2.29 7.59
CA ALA A 35 -12.08 0.89 7.95
C ALA A 35 -11.50 0.63 9.35
N LYS A 36 -12.20 -0.16 10.15
CA LYS A 36 -11.69 -0.62 11.45
C LYS A 36 -10.42 -1.48 11.31
N GLU A 37 -10.32 -2.18 10.19
CA GLU A 37 -9.20 -3.07 9.85
C GLU A 37 -8.59 -2.56 8.54
N SER A 38 -7.82 -1.49 8.64
CA SER A 38 -7.05 -0.96 7.50
C SER A 38 -5.81 -1.82 7.29
N PRO A 39 -5.55 -2.35 6.08
CA PRO A 39 -4.28 -2.96 5.73
C PRO A 39 -3.16 -1.90 5.61
N ILE A 40 -3.50 -0.61 5.58
CA ILE A 40 -2.54 0.51 5.51
C ILE A 40 -2.15 0.91 6.93
N VAL A 41 -0.88 0.73 7.25
CA VAL A 41 -0.27 1.07 8.55
C VAL A 41 0.19 2.51 8.56
N HIS A 42 0.83 2.94 7.48
CA HIS A 42 1.39 4.28 7.35
C HIS A 42 1.41 4.75 5.90
N ILE A 43 1.21 6.05 5.67
CA ILE A 43 1.35 6.65 4.34
C ILE A 43 2.72 7.32 4.30
N ASN A 44 3.65 6.75 3.54
CA ASN A 44 5.03 7.24 3.45
C ASN A 44 5.15 8.50 2.59
N GLY A 45 4.21 8.73 1.66
CA GLY A 45 4.15 9.95 0.87
C GLY A 45 3.70 9.72 -0.56
N SER A 46 4.39 10.36 -1.51
CA SER A 46 4.07 10.28 -2.95
C SER A 46 4.30 8.88 -3.51
N TYR A 47 3.74 8.61 -4.70
CA TYR A 47 4.03 7.41 -5.47
C TYR A 47 5.53 7.25 -5.75
N GLU A 48 6.03 6.02 -5.64
CA GLU A 48 7.43 5.67 -5.88
C GLU A 48 7.52 4.54 -6.91
N SER A 49 8.05 4.81 -8.10
CA SER A 49 8.10 3.84 -9.21
C SER A 49 8.92 2.58 -8.93
N ALA A 50 9.82 2.63 -7.94
CA ALA A 50 10.56 1.46 -7.48
C ALA A 50 9.66 0.35 -6.91
N TYR A 51 8.44 0.69 -6.46
CA TYR A 51 7.48 -0.24 -5.87
C TYR A 51 6.38 -0.68 -6.86
N GLY A 52 6.54 -0.36 -8.16
CA GLY A 52 5.63 -0.76 -9.23
C GLY A 52 4.45 0.19 -9.46
N ASP A 53 3.84 0.09 -10.63
CA ASP A 53 2.77 0.97 -11.09
C ASP A 53 1.36 0.50 -10.72
N GLU A 54 1.28 -0.57 -9.92
CA GLU A 54 0.06 -1.26 -9.54
C GLU A 54 -0.29 -0.98 -8.07
N CYS A 55 -1.58 -0.74 -7.81
CA CYS A 55 -2.11 -0.63 -6.47
C CYS A 55 -2.10 -2.00 -5.79
N ALA A 56 -1.36 -2.15 -4.69
CA ALA A 56 -1.26 -3.42 -3.97
C ALA A 56 -2.57 -3.91 -3.31
N LEU A 57 -3.64 -3.11 -3.30
CA LEU A 57 -4.92 -3.47 -2.67
C LEU A 57 -6.04 -3.78 -3.67
N CYS A 58 -6.01 -3.19 -4.85
CA CYS A 58 -7.06 -3.38 -5.88
C CYS A 58 -6.50 -3.68 -7.25
N GLU A 59 -5.19 -3.87 -7.37
CA GLU A 59 -4.47 -4.20 -8.61
C GLU A 59 -4.71 -3.18 -9.73
N LYS A 60 -5.12 -1.96 -9.36
CA LYS A 60 -5.34 -0.86 -10.31
C LYS A 60 -4.00 -0.32 -10.77
N HIS A 61 -3.78 -0.26 -12.08
CA HIS A 61 -2.58 0.32 -12.67
C HIS A 61 -2.73 1.84 -12.78
N ILE A 62 -1.61 2.57 -12.70
CA ILE A 62 -1.61 4.04 -12.88
C ILE A 62 -1.93 4.43 -14.34
N SER A 63 -1.78 3.48 -15.28
CA SER A 63 -2.12 3.63 -16.69
C SER A 63 -3.22 2.63 -17.10
N GLU A 64 -4.46 3.12 -17.14
CA GLU A 64 -5.35 2.83 -18.27
C GLU A 64 -5.87 4.17 -18.76
N GLU A 65 -5.13 4.78 -19.70
CA GLU A 65 -5.58 5.90 -20.53
C GLU A 65 -6.47 5.38 -21.67
#